data_AF-A0A9X3HU71-F1
#
_entry.id   AF-A0A9X3HU71-F1
#
_cell.length_a   1.000
_cell.length_b   1.000
_cell.length_c   1.000
_cell.angle_alpha   90.00
_cell.angle_beta   90.00
_cell.angle_gamma   90.00
#
_symmetry.space_group_name_H-M   'P 1'
#
loop_
_entity.id
_entity.type
_entity.pdbx_description
1 polymer ?
#
loop_
_entity_poly.entity_id
_entity_poly.type
_entity_poly.pdbx_seq_one_letter_code
_entity_poly.pdbx_strand_id
1 'polypeptide(L)'
;MSLASIEHHFAGTFNNPNVYIDDDNALILLAAQDLGSLSALAKALNVEETNLLQWLDSAAPRVPPELSQQLEEMTIGEEYIDSLTILAIGGLKPLKQWQTLTNIVVLEACERSLFDVPCSLLDEDKTSLCEQVLAVLLQAGMSFSPDIGVDLDSMHEIDDIIENNDFAVLLSELFNAMVNLDCYYQNFFEGIAEEPG
;
A
#
# COMPACT_ATOMS: atom_id res chain seq x y z
N MET A 1 -18.24 -1.53 -17.91
CA MET A 1 -17.46 -0.30 -17.67
C MET A 1 -15.98 -0.54 -18.05
N SER A 2 -15.30 0.41 -18.70
CA SER A 2 -13.89 0.26 -19.12
C SER A 2 -12.89 0.63 -18.02
N LEU A 3 -11.63 0.19 -18.10
CA LEU A 3 -10.57 0.53 -17.13
C LEU A 3 -10.44 2.05 -16.92
N ALA A 4 -10.39 2.83 -18.00
CA ALA A 4 -10.33 4.29 -17.92
C ALA A 4 -11.56 4.91 -17.23
N SER A 5 -12.72 4.25 -17.33
CA SER A 5 -13.94 4.69 -16.63
C SER A 5 -13.92 4.32 -15.15
N ILE A 6 -13.33 3.18 -14.77
CA ILE A 6 -13.10 2.75 -13.39
C ILE A 6 -12.10 3.70 -12.73
N GLU A 7 -10.99 4.01 -13.41
CA GLU A 7 -9.95 4.95 -12.97
C GLU A 7 -10.49 6.38 -12.81
N HIS A 8 -11.34 6.82 -13.72
CA HIS A 8 -12.01 8.11 -13.55
C HIS A 8 -12.99 8.10 -12.38
N HIS A 9 -13.69 6.98 -12.14
CA HIS A 9 -14.55 6.83 -10.97
C HIS A 9 -13.71 6.95 -9.69
N PHE A 10 -12.57 6.26 -9.60
CA PHE A 10 -11.63 6.38 -8.46
C PHE A 10 -11.26 7.83 -8.14
N ALA A 11 -10.75 8.56 -9.12
CA ALA A 11 -10.30 9.94 -8.92
C ALA A 11 -11.46 10.89 -8.56
N GLY A 12 -12.67 10.64 -9.06
CA GLY A 12 -13.85 11.46 -8.79
C GLY A 12 -14.46 11.21 -7.40
N THR A 13 -14.45 9.97 -6.94
CA THR A 13 -15.10 9.56 -5.69
C THR A 13 -14.24 9.87 -4.47
N PHE A 14 -12.91 9.67 -4.56
CA PHE A 14 -11.99 9.97 -3.46
C PHE A 14 -11.87 11.48 -3.16
N ASN A 15 -12.01 12.32 -4.19
CA ASN A 15 -11.93 13.77 -4.06
C ASN A 15 -13.27 14.43 -3.71
N ASN A 16 -14.35 13.65 -3.54
CA ASN A 16 -15.67 14.17 -3.20
C ASN A 16 -16.06 13.74 -1.78
N PRO A 17 -15.97 14.64 -0.78
CA PRO A 17 -16.27 14.29 0.61
C PRO A 17 -17.76 13.94 0.84
N ASN A 18 -18.62 14.07 -0.17
CA ASN A 18 -20.03 13.71 -0.11
C ASN A 18 -20.34 12.33 -0.68
N VAL A 19 -19.35 11.61 -1.24
CA VAL A 19 -19.56 10.25 -1.72
C VAL A 19 -19.00 9.27 -0.72
N TYR A 20 -19.89 8.48 -0.14
CA TYR A 20 -19.53 7.35 0.70
C TYR A 20 -19.24 6.15 -0.21
N ILE A 21 -18.05 5.56 -0.08
CA ILE A 21 -17.67 4.30 -0.71
C ILE A 21 -17.71 3.26 0.40
N ASP A 22 -18.56 2.25 0.25
CA ASP A 22 -18.55 1.09 1.14
C ASP A 22 -17.39 0.14 0.78
N ASP A 23 -16.93 -0.67 1.72
CA ASP A 23 -15.81 -1.61 1.49
C ASP A 23 -16.10 -2.53 0.29
N ASP A 24 -17.33 -3.02 0.15
CA ASP A 24 -17.72 -3.85 -0.99
C ASP A 24 -17.59 -3.11 -2.33
N ASN A 25 -17.87 -1.80 -2.36
CA ASN A 25 -17.68 -1.00 -3.56
C ASN A 25 -16.21 -0.92 -3.93
N ALA A 26 -15.35 -0.73 -2.92
CA ALA A 26 -13.93 -0.64 -3.11
C ALA A 26 -13.35 -1.95 -3.65
N LEU A 27 -13.72 -3.06 -3.04
CA LEU A 27 -13.32 -4.40 -3.45
C LEU A 27 -13.73 -4.72 -4.90
N ILE A 28 -14.96 -4.39 -5.31
CA ILE A 28 -15.42 -4.56 -6.71
C ILE A 28 -14.54 -3.76 -7.66
N LEU A 29 -14.27 -2.49 -7.34
CA LEU A 29 -13.49 -1.64 -8.23
C LEU A 29 -12.03 -2.08 -8.32
N LEU A 30 -11.41 -2.47 -7.20
CA LEU A 30 -10.03 -2.99 -7.16
C LEU A 30 -9.90 -4.27 -7.98
N ALA A 31 -10.80 -5.24 -7.79
CA ALA A 31 -10.79 -6.48 -8.54
C ALA A 31 -11.06 -6.25 -10.04
N ALA A 32 -11.94 -5.30 -10.39
CA ALA A 32 -12.22 -4.95 -11.77
C ALA A 32 -11.03 -4.24 -12.44
N GLN A 33 -10.27 -3.44 -11.69
CA GLN A 33 -9.05 -2.79 -12.15
C GLN A 33 -7.97 -3.83 -12.49
N ASP A 34 -7.73 -4.79 -11.59
CA ASP A 34 -6.75 -5.87 -11.79
C ASP A 34 -7.08 -6.74 -13.02
N LEU A 35 -8.36 -7.05 -13.21
CA LEU A 35 -8.85 -7.80 -14.37
C LEU A 35 -9.05 -6.93 -15.63
N GLY A 36 -8.77 -5.62 -15.55
CA GLY A 36 -8.86 -4.67 -16.66
C GLY A 36 -10.27 -4.28 -17.13
N SER A 37 -11.33 -4.87 -16.57
CA SER A 37 -12.71 -4.42 -16.80
C SER A 37 -13.71 -5.03 -15.82
N LEU A 38 -14.83 -4.33 -15.61
CA LEU A 38 -15.97 -4.86 -14.85
C LEU A 38 -16.57 -6.13 -15.48
N SER A 39 -16.52 -6.21 -16.82
CA SER A 39 -17.03 -7.36 -17.57
C SER A 39 -16.20 -8.63 -17.36
N ALA A 40 -14.89 -8.47 -17.15
CA ALA A 40 -13.98 -9.57 -16.85
C ALA A 40 -14.20 -10.06 -15.42
N LEU A 41 -14.37 -9.15 -14.47
CA LEU A 41 -14.74 -9.46 -13.09
C LEU A 41 -16.07 -10.21 -13.01
N ALA A 42 -17.11 -9.74 -13.71
CA ALA A 42 -18.41 -10.40 -13.74
C ALA A 42 -18.30 -11.87 -14.18
N LYS A 43 -17.46 -12.15 -15.19
CA LYS A 43 -17.18 -13.52 -15.64
C LYS A 43 -16.43 -14.34 -14.61
N ALA A 44 -15.43 -13.75 -13.94
CA ALA A 44 -14.64 -14.43 -12.91
C ALA A 44 -15.51 -14.84 -11.70
N LEU A 45 -16.40 -13.95 -11.28
CA LEU A 45 -17.33 -14.18 -10.15
C LEU A 45 -18.60 -14.95 -10.55
N ASN A 46 -18.77 -15.28 -11.85
CA ASN A 46 -19.98 -15.90 -12.40
C ASN A 46 -21.28 -15.14 -12.05
N VAL A 47 -21.24 -13.81 -12.18
CA VAL A 47 -22.39 -12.91 -11.97
C VAL A 47 -22.66 -12.05 -13.21
N GLU A 48 -23.83 -11.42 -13.28
CA GLU A 48 -24.12 -10.44 -14.33
C GLU A 48 -23.42 -9.11 -14.05
N GLU A 49 -22.85 -8.47 -15.08
CA GLU A 49 -22.20 -7.14 -14.96
C GLU A 49 -23.17 -6.06 -14.44
N THR A 50 -24.47 -6.20 -14.72
CA THR A 50 -25.54 -5.34 -14.20
C THR A 50 -25.64 -5.36 -12.68
N ASN A 51 -25.38 -6.51 -12.04
CA ASN A 51 -25.38 -6.60 -10.57
C ASN A 51 -24.20 -5.82 -9.98
N LEU A 52 -23.01 -5.94 -10.59
CA LEU A 52 -21.84 -5.18 -10.16
C LEU A 52 -22.06 -3.68 -10.29
N LEU A 53 -22.64 -3.22 -11.41
CA LEU A 53 -22.99 -1.80 -11.60
C LEU A 53 -24.00 -1.30 -10.55
N GLN A 54 -25.05 -2.09 -10.29
CA GLN A 54 -26.03 -1.73 -9.26
C GLN A 54 -25.42 -1.63 -7.86
N TRP A 55 -24.46 -2.49 -7.53
CA TRP A 55 -23.75 -2.40 -6.26
C TRP A 55 -22.87 -1.16 -6.20
N LEU A 56 -22.11 -0.86 -7.26
CA LEU A 56 -21.28 0.36 -7.36
C LEU A 56 -22.09 1.66 -7.23
N ASP A 57 -23.30 1.71 -7.77
CA ASP A 57 -24.17 2.88 -7.68
C ASP A 57 -24.90 3.00 -6.32
N SER A 58 -24.77 2.01 -5.44
CA SER A 58 -25.43 1.97 -4.14
C SER A 58 -24.50 2.44 -3.02
N ALA A 59 -24.99 3.32 -2.15
CA ALA A 59 -24.27 3.75 -0.94
C ALA A 59 -24.21 2.66 0.17
N ALA A 60 -24.98 1.59 0.02
CA ALA A 60 -24.96 0.43 0.92
C ALA A 60 -25.26 -0.80 0.05
N PRO A 61 -24.28 -1.29 -0.72
CA PRO A 61 -24.48 -2.46 -1.58
C PRO A 61 -24.86 -3.67 -0.72
N ARG A 62 -25.73 -4.53 -1.25
CA ARG A 62 -26.05 -5.82 -0.62
C ARG A 62 -25.33 -6.92 -1.38
N VAL A 63 -24.00 -6.90 -1.33
CA VAL A 63 -23.19 -7.97 -1.91
C VAL A 63 -23.38 -9.22 -1.06
N PRO A 64 -23.64 -10.40 -1.67
CA PRO A 64 -23.67 -11.66 -0.94
C PRO A 64 -22.35 -11.88 -0.19
N PRO A 65 -22.37 -12.35 1.07
CA PRO A 65 -21.16 -12.54 1.87
C PRO A 65 -20.11 -13.40 1.18
N GLU A 66 -20.53 -14.45 0.46
CA GLU A 66 -19.63 -15.34 -0.26
C GLU A 66 -18.90 -14.65 -1.42
N LEU A 67 -19.56 -13.67 -2.06
CA LEU A 67 -18.95 -12.88 -3.12
C LEU A 67 -18.04 -11.79 -2.55
N SER A 68 -18.43 -11.19 -1.43
CA SER A 68 -17.60 -10.22 -0.70
C SER A 68 -16.27 -10.88 -0.29
N GLN A 69 -16.35 -12.08 0.30
CA GLN A 69 -15.14 -12.85 0.65
C GLN A 69 -14.27 -13.19 -0.57
N GLN A 70 -14.88 -13.59 -1.70
CA GLN A 70 -14.11 -13.84 -2.93
C GLN A 70 -13.40 -12.58 -3.44
N LEU A 71 -14.07 -11.42 -3.35
CA LEU A 71 -13.48 -10.15 -3.73
C LEU A 71 -12.32 -9.75 -2.81
N GLU A 72 -12.44 -9.96 -1.50
CA GLU A 72 -11.35 -9.77 -0.53
C GLU A 72 -10.14 -10.65 -0.89
N GLU A 73 -10.36 -11.94 -1.12
CA GLU A 73 -9.32 -12.90 -1.50
C GLU A 73 -8.61 -12.53 -2.82
N MET A 74 -9.34 -11.93 -3.77
CA MET A 74 -8.79 -11.47 -5.05
C MET A 74 -7.99 -10.16 -4.97
N THR A 75 -8.17 -9.37 -3.90
CA THR A 75 -7.64 -8.00 -3.82
C THR A 75 -6.65 -7.84 -2.69
N ILE A 76 -7.12 -7.97 -1.45
CA ILE A 76 -6.37 -7.75 -0.22
C ILE A 76 -5.63 -9.04 0.19
N GLY A 77 -6.23 -10.21 -0.06
CA GLY A 77 -5.63 -11.49 0.31
C GLY A 77 -5.33 -11.58 1.82
N GLU A 78 -4.16 -12.09 2.20
CA GLU A 78 -3.69 -12.14 3.60
C GLU A 78 -2.99 -10.84 4.05
N GLU A 79 -2.76 -9.90 3.13
CA GLU A 79 -2.01 -8.66 3.35
C GLU A 79 -2.97 -7.57 3.84
N TYR A 80 -3.01 -7.32 5.16
CA TYR A 80 -4.08 -6.57 5.86
C TYR A 80 -4.14 -5.04 5.59
N ILE A 81 -4.37 -4.61 4.35
CA ILE A 81 -4.61 -3.18 4.03
C ILE A 81 -6.10 -2.92 3.88
N ASP A 82 -6.61 -1.84 4.49
CA ASP A 82 -8.00 -1.44 4.28
C ASP A 82 -8.26 -1.08 2.80
N SER A 83 -9.38 -1.56 2.28
CA SER A 83 -9.74 -1.45 0.86
C SER A 83 -9.73 0.01 0.36
N LEU A 84 -10.11 0.95 1.24
CA LEU A 84 -10.17 2.38 0.98
C LEU A 84 -8.77 3.01 0.86
N THR A 85 -7.79 2.58 1.64
CA THR A 85 -6.40 3.01 1.49
C THR A 85 -5.82 2.52 0.17
N ILE A 86 -6.07 1.27 -0.22
CA ILE A 86 -5.64 0.74 -1.53
C ILE A 86 -6.25 1.58 -2.66
N LEU A 87 -7.53 1.93 -2.54
CA LEU A 87 -8.17 2.85 -3.47
C LEU A 87 -7.51 4.23 -3.49
N ALA A 88 -7.22 4.80 -2.32
CA ALA A 88 -6.63 6.13 -2.17
C ALA A 88 -5.32 6.26 -2.94
N ILE A 89 -4.54 5.18 -2.96
CA ILE A 89 -3.22 5.15 -3.58
C ILE A 89 -3.26 4.79 -5.07
N GLY A 90 -4.44 4.55 -5.63
CA GLY A 90 -4.66 4.28 -7.05
C GLY A 90 -4.76 2.80 -7.41
N GLY A 91 -4.82 1.90 -6.43
CA GLY A 91 -5.10 0.48 -6.61
C GLY A 91 -3.96 -0.48 -6.27
N LEU A 92 -4.13 -1.75 -6.66
CA LEU A 92 -3.23 -2.84 -6.29
C LEU A 92 -1.83 -2.73 -6.92
N LYS A 93 -1.72 -2.17 -8.13
CA LYS A 93 -0.40 -1.97 -8.76
C LYS A 93 0.44 -0.93 -8.00
N PRO A 94 -0.07 0.29 -7.73
CA PRO A 94 0.61 1.23 -6.84
C PRO A 94 0.96 0.64 -5.49
N LEU A 95 0.05 -0.14 -4.89
CA LEU A 95 0.32 -0.79 -3.61
C LEU A 95 1.59 -1.66 -3.66
N LYS A 96 1.70 -2.54 -4.66
CA LYS A 96 2.89 -3.38 -4.83
C LYS A 96 4.15 -2.55 -5.01
N GLN A 97 4.07 -1.47 -5.79
CA GLN A 97 5.20 -0.56 -5.96
C GLN A 97 5.61 0.09 -4.62
N TRP A 98 4.65 0.53 -3.81
CA TRP A 98 4.90 1.12 -2.48
C TRP A 98 5.45 0.11 -1.48
N GLN A 99 4.95 -1.12 -1.46
CA GLN A 99 5.48 -2.21 -0.63
C GLN A 99 6.92 -2.49 -1.01
N THR A 100 7.23 -2.59 -2.30
CA THR A 100 8.60 -2.78 -2.76
C THR A 100 9.49 -1.60 -2.39
N LEU A 101 9.04 -0.37 -2.64
CA LEU A 101 9.80 0.82 -2.29
C LEU A 101 10.13 0.85 -0.80
N THR A 102 9.13 0.66 0.06
CA THR A 102 9.27 0.64 1.53
C THR A 102 10.27 -0.42 1.97
N ASN A 103 10.18 -1.62 1.39
CA ASN A 103 11.13 -2.69 1.70
C ASN A 103 12.56 -2.35 1.30
N ILE A 104 12.75 -1.73 0.13
CA ILE A 104 14.08 -1.34 -0.36
C ILE A 104 14.70 -0.27 0.53
N VAL A 105 13.96 0.81 0.83
CA VAL A 105 14.49 1.92 1.64
C VAL A 105 14.78 1.50 3.08
N VAL A 106 14.00 0.57 3.64
CA VAL A 106 14.27 0.02 4.98
C VAL A 106 15.54 -0.83 4.98
N LEU A 107 15.73 -1.68 3.97
CA LEU A 107 16.95 -2.48 3.84
C LEU A 107 18.19 -1.58 3.71
N GLU A 108 18.11 -0.57 2.85
CA GLU A 108 19.19 0.41 2.66
C GLU A 108 19.51 1.18 3.95
N ALA A 109 18.49 1.61 4.70
CA ALA A 109 18.66 2.28 5.99
C ALA A 109 19.34 1.38 7.04
N CYS A 110 19.01 0.09 7.07
CA CYS A 110 19.66 -0.89 7.95
C CYS A 110 21.13 -1.10 7.58
N GLU A 111 21.46 -1.16 6.28
CA GLU A 111 22.85 -1.30 5.80
C GLU A 111 23.71 -0.05 6.09
N ARG A 112 23.08 1.13 6.13
CA ARG A 112 23.74 2.41 6.46
C ARG A 112 23.80 2.73 7.95
N SER A 113 23.27 1.87 8.81
CA SER A 113 23.32 2.09 10.26
C SER A 113 24.75 2.34 10.71
N LEU A 114 24.95 3.39 11.50
CA LEU A 114 26.27 3.80 12.02
C LEU A 114 26.77 2.91 13.17
N PHE A 115 25.98 1.90 13.56
CA PHE A 115 26.21 1.08 14.75
C PHE A 115 26.33 -0.39 14.36
N ASP A 116 27.24 -1.13 14.99
CA ASP A 116 27.48 -2.57 14.76
C ASP A 116 26.35 -3.48 15.33
N VAL A 117 25.21 -2.91 15.71
CA VAL A 117 24.06 -3.65 16.26
C VAL A 117 23.13 -4.05 15.12
N PRO A 118 22.74 -5.34 15.02
CA PRO A 118 21.74 -5.77 14.05
C PRO A 118 20.45 -4.98 14.26
N CYS A 119 19.97 -4.29 13.22
CA CYS A 119 18.72 -3.56 13.29
C CYS A 119 17.57 -4.54 13.54
N SER A 120 16.87 -4.41 14.68
CA SER A 120 15.74 -5.27 15.07
C SER A 120 14.38 -4.80 14.54
N LEU A 121 14.35 -3.70 13.78
CA LEU A 121 13.13 -3.06 13.27
C LEU A 121 12.27 -3.94 12.32
N LEU A 122 12.74 -5.13 11.95
CA LEU A 122 12.17 -5.95 10.87
C LEU A 122 11.47 -7.25 11.33
N ASP A 123 11.19 -7.41 12.62
CA ASP A 123 10.36 -8.55 13.07
C ASP A 123 8.85 -8.31 12.84
N GLU A 124 8.44 -7.08 12.51
CA GLU A 124 7.08 -6.78 12.07
C GLU A 124 6.89 -7.20 10.61
N ASP A 125 5.70 -7.74 10.29
CA ASP A 125 5.30 -8.08 8.94
C ASP A 125 5.50 -6.85 8.03
N LYS A 126 6.35 -6.97 7.01
CA LYS A 126 6.72 -5.90 6.06
C LYS A 126 5.50 -5.23 5.44
N THR A 127 4.41 -5.99 5.30
CA THR A 127 3.11 -5.52 4.85
C THR A 127 2.57 -4.42 5.78
N SER A 128 2.57 -4.68 7.09
CA SER A 128 2.14 -3.74 8.13
C SER A 128 2.98 -2.45 8.15
N LEU A 129 4.29 -2.55 7.89
CA LEU A 129 5.13 -1.35 7.83
C LEU A 129 4.77 -0.45 6.63
N CYS A 130 4.55 -1.05 5.45
CA CYS A 130 4.11 -0.30 4.28
C CYS A 130 2.75 0.39 4.53
N GLU A 131 1.80 -0.31 5.14
CA GLU A 131 0.49 0.26 5.50
C GLU A 131 0.62 1.48 6.41
N GLN A 132 1.41 1.35 7.48
CA GLN A 132 1.61 2.44 8.44
C GLN A 132 2.23 3.67 7.78
N VAL A 133 3.22 3.47 6.89
CA VAL A 133 3.81 4.55 6.08
C VAL A 133 2.74 5.21 5.23
N LEU A 134 1.99 4.44 4.44
CA LEU A 134 0.95 4.96 3.56
C LEU A 134 -0.13 5.74 4.32
N ALA A 135 -0.59 5.20 5.46
CA ALA A 135 -1.57 5.85 6.31
C ALA A 135 -1.06 7.19 6.86
N VAL A 136 0.21 7.26 7.30
CA VAL A 136 0.83 8.50 7.78
C VAL A 136 0.96 9.53 6.65
N LEU A 137 1.36 9.10 5.45
CA LEU A 137 1.46 9.99 4.27
C LEU A 137 0.07 10.52 3.85
N LEU A 138 -0.97 9.69 3.90
CA LEU A 138 -2.36 10.13 3.68
C LEU A 138 -2.80 11.16 4.71
N GLN A 139 -2.51 10.92 5.99
CA GLN A 139 -2.83 11.86 7.07
C GLN A 139 -2.07 13.18 6.93
N ALA A 140 -0.85 13.14 6.39
CA ALA A 140 -0.07 14.33 6.06
C ALA A 140 -0.62 15.10 4.83
N GLY A 141 -1.66 14.56 4.16
CA GLY A 141 -2.30 15.18 3.02
C GLY A 141 -1.57 14.95 1.70
N MET A 142 -0.72 13.92 1.62
CA MET A 142 -0.08 13.55 0.36
C MET A 142 -1.09 12.94 -0.61
N SER A 143 -0.98 13.34 -1.87
CA SER A 143 -1.64 12.69 -2.99
C SER A 143 -0.70 11.63 -3.58
N PHE A 144 -1.21 10.44 -3.84
CA PHE A 144 -0.43 9.38 -4.47
C PHE A 144 -0.56 9.39 -5.99
N SER A 145 0.54 9.02 -6.66
CA SER A 145 0.55 8.78 -8.09
C SER A 145 0.14 7.32 -8.37
N PRO A 146 -0.71 7.08 -9.39
CA PRO A 146 -1.04 5.72 -9.84
C PRO A 146 0.15 4.99 -10.50
N ASP A 147 1.26 5.69 -10.70
CA ASP A 147 2.54 5.08 -11.04
C ASP A 147 3.64 5.83 -10.29
N ILE A 148 4.31 5.14 -9.37
CA ILE A 148 5.46 5.71 -8.66
C ILE A 148 6.77 5.44 -9.39
N GLY A 149 6.74 4.83 -10.59
CA GLY A 149 7.93 4.61 -11.41
C GLY A 149 8.89 3.54 -10.88
N VAL A 150 8.43 2.72 -9.93
CA VAL A 150 9.18 1.56 -9.43
C VAL A 150 8.79 0.37 -10.32
N ASP A 151 9.70 -0.03 -11.20
CA ASP A 151 9.53 -1.20 -12.05
C ASP A 151 10.24 -2.40 -11.43
N LEU A 152 9.46 -3.43 -11.11
CA LEU A 152 9.89 -4.62 -10.36
C LEU A 152 10.80 -5.54 -11.18
N ASP A 153 10.67 -5.48 -12.52
CA ASP A 153 11.33 -6.42 -13.43
C ASP A 153 12.68 -5.90 -13.96
N SER A 154 12.99 -4.62 -13.77
CA SER A 154 14.20 -3.97 -14.31
C SER A 154 15.26 -3.61 -13.24
N MET A 155 15.08 -4.04 -12.00
CA MET A 155 15.87 -3.57 -10.85
C MET A 155 17.29 -4.16 -10.88
N HIS A 156 18.27 -3.37 -11.29
CA HIS A 156 19.68 -3.77 -11.26
C HIS A 156 20.47 -3.18 -10.08
N GLU A 157 20.12 -2.00 -9.54
CA GLU A 157 20.81 -1.40 -8.38
C GLU A 157 19.82 -0.59 -7.50
N ILE A 158 19.87 -0.76 -6.17
CA ILE A 158 18.97 -0.11 -5.19
C ILE A 158 19.18 1.42 -5.17
N ASP A 159 20.44 1.85 -5.25
CA ASP A 159 20.83 3.25 -5.19
C ASP A 159 20.22 4.07 -6.33
N ASP A 160 20.16 3.51 -7.54
CA ASP A 160 19.55 4.14 -8.71
C ASP A 160 18.05 4.43 -8.51
N ILE A 161 17.33 3.58 -7.76
CA ILE A 161 15.90 3.80 -7.48
C ILE A 161 15.73 4.95 -6.50
N ILE A 162 16.58 5.00 -5.48
CA ILE A 162 16.52 6.05 -4.47
C ILE A 162 16.86 7.40 -5.13
N GLU A 163 17.95 7.48 -5.89
CA GLU A 163 18.40 8.75 -6.50
C GLU A 163 17.44 9.31 -7.55
N ASN A 164 16.66 8.46 -8.23
CA ASN A 164 15.78 8.86 -9.32
C ASN A 164 14.29 8.95 -8.93
N ASN A 165 13.95 8.75 -7.65
CA ASN A 165 12.57 8.82 -7.17
C ASN A 165 12.46 9.71 -5.93
N ASP A 166 11.78 10.84 -6.07
CA ASP A 166 11.63 11.83 -5.00
C ASP A 166 11.02 11.24 -3.71
N PHE A 167 10.09 10.29 -3.83
CA PHE A 167 9.52 9.60 -2.67
C PHE A 167 10.53 8.65 -2.03
N ALA A 168 11.34 7.97 -2.83
CA ALA A 168 12.38 7.09 -2.34
C ALA A 168 13.48 7.85 -1.59
N VAL A 169 13.91 9.02 -2.10
CA VAL A 169 14.85 9.90 -1.39
C VAL A 169 14.31 10.28 -0.02
N LEU A 170 13.07 10.79 0.02
CA LEU A 170 12.45 11.23 1.27
C LEU A 170 12.30 10.08 2.27
N LEU A 171 11.81 8.93 1.80
CA LEU A 171 11.63 7.77 2.67
C LEU A 171 12.97 7.21 3.16
N SER A 172 13.99 7.12 2.31
CA SER A 172 15.34 6.68 2.72
C SER A 172 15.89 7.57 3.84
N GLU A 173 15.77 8.90 3.74
CA GLU A 173 16.20 9.80 4.80
C GLU A 173 15.46 9.57 6.12
N LEU A 174 14.14 9.39 6.06
CA LEU A 174 13.30 9.12 7.23
C LEU A 174 13.66 7.79 7.88
N PHE A 175 13.74 6.71 7.10
CA PHE A 175 14.09 5.39 7.61
C PHE A 175 15.49 5.34 8.17
N ASN A 176 16.46 5.96 7.49
CA ASN A 176 17.82 6.07 8.01
C ASN A 176 17.87 6.82 9.35
N ALA A 177 17.11 7.90 9.51
CA ALA A 177 17.04 8.61 10.80
C ALA A 177 16.39 7.74 11.90
N MET A 178 15.29 7.04 11.60
CA MET A 178 14.61 6.17 12.56
C MET A 178 15.47 5.00 13.00
N VAL A 179 16.11 4.31 12.05
CA VAL A 179 17.02 3.18 12.31
C VAL A 179 18.19 3.61 13.17
N ASN A 180 18.87 4.70 12.83
CA ASN A 180 20.01 5.18 13.62
C ASN A 180 19.60 5.62 15.03
N LEU A 181 18.39 6.19 15.20
CA LEU A 181 17.87 6.54 16.52
C LEU A 181 17.59 5.29 17.35
N ASP A 182 16.95 4.27 16.78
CA ASP A 182 16.69 2.99 17.45
C ASP A 182 17.99 2.30 17.85
N CYS A 183 18.94 2.16 16.92
CA CYS A 183 20.25 1.59 17.20
C CYS A 183 21.00 2.36 18.29
N TYR A 184 20.93 3.70 18.31
CA TYR A 184 21.50 4.50 19.39
C TYR A 184 20.88 4.15 20.74
N TYR A 185 19.55 4.04 20.83
CA TYR A 185 18.86 3.68 22.06
C TYR A 185 19.21 2.27 22.53
N GLN A 186 19.23 1.28 21.63
CA GLN A 186 19.64 -0.09 21.97
C GLN A 186 21.06 -0.12 22.54
N ASN A 187 22.02 0.50 21.84
CA ASN A 187 23.40 0.62 22.33
C ASN A 187 23.50 1.34 23.68
N PHE A 188 22.74 2.42 23.87
CA PHE A 188 22.75 3.19 25.10
C PHE A 188 22.21 2.37 26.28
N PHE A 189 21.09 1.67 26.10
CA PHE A 189 20.50 0.85 27.16
C PHE A 189 21.30 -0.42 27.44
N GLU A 190 21.88 -1.06 26.43
CA GLU A 190 22.85 -2.16 26.62
C GLU A 190 24.07 -1.65 27.40
N GLY A 191 24.65 -0.51 27.02
CA GLY A 191 25.78 0.10 27.71
C GLY A 191 25.49 0.46 29.17
N ILE A 192 24.26 0.91 29.48
CA ILE A 192 23.84 1.16 30.87
C ILE A 192 23.58 -0.15 31.63
N ALA A 193 23.03 -1.18 30.97
CA ALA A 193 22.81 -2.48 31.59
C ALA A 193 24.13 -3.22 31.89
N GLU A 194 25.18 -2.96 31.10
CA GLU A 194 26.51 -3.53 31.26
C GLU A 194 27.42 -2.78 32.24
N GLU A 195 27.06 -1.59 32.73
CA GLU A 195 27.72 -0.99 33.90
C GLU A 195 27.13 -1.59 35.19
N PRO A 196 27.84 -2.51 35.90
CA PRO A 196 27.42 -2.88 37.23
C PRO A 196 27.73 -1.69 38.16
N GLY A 197 26.72 -1.25 38.91
CA GLY A 197 26.91 -0.32 40.03
C GLY A 197 27.91 -0.82 41.07
#